data_AF-A0A4Y8U0Y9-F1
#
_entry.id   AF-A0A4Y8U0Y9-F1
#
_cell.length_a   1.000
_cell.length_b   1.000
_cell.length_c   1.000
_cell.angle_alpha   90.00
_cell.angle_beta   90.00
_cell.angle_gamma   90.00
#
_symmetry.space_group_name_H-M   'P 1'
#
loop_
_entity.id
_entity.type
_entity.pdbx_description
1 polymer ?
#
loop_
_entity_poly.entity_id
_entity_poly.type
_entity_poly.pdbx_seq_one_letter_code
_entity_poly.pdbx_strand_id
1 'polypeptide(L)'
;MNPEHISPITMDGIEGLDGASPFGAADACVTQGAESCTDNGLRFGGSLPWESSILDFTGMAESQSWEISPSLDTIKQVMSEVEDPSKVVIHVYFRQPFVMDETSGLREAGAIVAGFGMTDTALMDVLSGKFSPQGRMPFALAGTREAITEQLSDLPGYAETSDGALFDYGFGLSY
;
A
#
# COMPACT_ATOMS: atom_id res chain seq x y z
N MET A 1 24.59 4.13 2.12
CA MET A 1 24.56 2.80 1.51
C MET A 1 23.98 1.79 2.48
N ASN A 2 23.08 0.91 2.04
CA ASN A 2 22.58 -0.22 2.84
C ASN A 2 23.08 -1.54 2.25
N PRO A 3 24.10 -2.20 2.84
CA PRO A 3 24.70 -3.41 2.28
C PRO A 3 23.77 -4.63 2.30
N GLU A 4 22.69 -4.59 3.07
CA GLU A 4 21.72 -5.69 3.17
C GLU A 4 20.69 -5.68 2.05
N HIS A 5 20.59 -4.56 1.30
CA HIS A 5 19.61 -4.40 0.22
C HIS A 5 20.29 -3.96 -1.07
N ILE A 6 20.27 -4.87 -2.05
CA ILE A 6 20.82 -4.66 -3.40
C ILE A 6 19.79 -3.97 -4.29
N SER A 7 20.23 -2.98 -5.05
CA SER A 7 19.40 -2.32 -6.05
C SER A 7 19.35 -3.17 -7.32
N PRO A 8 18.16 -3.53 -7.83
CA PRO A 8 18.04 -4.28 -9.09
C PRO A 8 18.23 -3.38 -10.33
N ILE A 9 18.42 -2.07 -10.14
CA ILE A 9 18.48 -1.09 -11.22
C ILE A 9 19.80 -1.25 -11.98
N THR A 10 19.69 -1.36 -13.31
CA THR A 10 20.82 -1.37 -14.23
C THR A 10 20.75 -0.15 -15.15
N MET A 11 21.86 0.56 -15.31
CA MET A 11 21.98 1.63 -16.29
C MET A 11 23.42 1.74 -16.78
N ASP A 12 23.62 1.46 -18.07
CA ASP A 12 24.94 1.46 -18.68
C ASP A 12 25.64 2.82 -18.53
N GLY A 13 26.90 2.79 -18.09
CA GLY A 13 27.73 3.97 -17.94
C GLY A 13 27.51 4.76 -16.64
N ILE A 14 26.69 4.27 -15.72
CA ILE A 14 26.44 4.92 -14.43
C ILE A 14 26.95 4.03 -13.29
N GLU A 15 27.91 4.55 -12.53
CA GLU A 15 28.51 3.85 -11.39
C GLU A 15 27.44 3.58 -10.31
N GLY A 16 27.46 2.38 -9.72
CA GLY A 16 26.50 1.97 -8.69
C GLY A 16 25.12 1.54 -9.20
N LEU A 17 24.87 1.54 -10.52
CA LEU A 17 23.65 1.02 -11.16
C LEU A 17 23.96 -0.19 -12.05
N ASP A 18 24.44 -1.27 -11.43
CA ASP A 18 24.87 -2.51 -12.07
C ASP A 18 23.97 -3.72 -11.71
N GLY A 19 22.87 -3.49 -10.99
CA GLY A 19 21.99 -4.54 -10.49
C GLY A 19 22.57 -5.38 -9.34
N ALA A 20 23.78 -5.05 -8.87
CA ALA A 20 24.50 -5.79 -7.82
C ALA A 20 24.96 -4.89 -6.67
N SER A 21 24.94 -3.58 -6.87
CA SER A 21 25.34 -2.58 -5.90
C SER A 21 24.24 -2.30 -4.87
N PRO A 22 24.60 -1.97 -3.61
CA PRO A 22 23.63 -1.63 -2.58
C PRO A 22 22.88 -0.33 -2.88
N PHE A 23 21.68 -0.18 -2.33
CA PHE A 23 20.97 1.11 -2.40
C PHE A 23 21.83 2.26 -1.85
N GLY A 24 21.90 3.36 -2.61
CA GLY A 24 22.76 4.53 -2.35
C GLY A 24 24.18 4.45 -2.95
N ALA A 25 24.55 3.36 -3.61
CA ALA A 25 25.86 3.26 -4.29
C ALA A 25 25.98 4.22 -5.49
N ALA A 26 24.85 4.57 -6.11
CA ALA A 26 24.80 5.52 -7.22
C ALA A 26 24.66 6.99 -6.77
N ASP A 27 24.65 7.27 -5.46
CA ASP A 27 24.49 8.63 -4.95
C ASP A 27 25.61 9.54 -5.47
N ALA A 28 25.27 10.80 -5.79
CA ALA A 28 26.24 11.76 -6.32
C ALA A 28 27.43 12.01 -5.37
N CYS A 29 27.24 11.87 -4.06
CA CYS A 29 28.34 11.96 -3.09
C CYS A 29 29.34 10.78 -3.21
N VAL A 30 28.87 9.62 -3.66
CA VAL A 30 29.67 8.39 -3.81
C VAL A 30 30.36 8.39 -5.16
N THR A 31 29.61 8.65 -6.23
CA THR A 31 30.09 8.49 -7.63
C THR A 31 30.69 9.76 -8.22
N GLN A 32 30.29 10.94 -7.72
CA GLN A 32 30.62 12.24 -8.32
C GLN A 32 31.28 13.21 -7.33
N GLY A 33 31.53 12.79 -6.09
CA GLY A 33 32.15 13.63 -5.06
C GLY A 33 31.31 14.83 -4.63
N ALA A 34 29.97 14.76 -4.76
CA ALA A 34 29.08 15.80 -4.24
C ALA A 34 29.18 15.92 -2.71
N GLU A 35 28.96 17.13 -2.17
CA GLU A 35 29.14 17.44 -0.74
C GLU A 35 28.18 16.65 0.18
N SER A 36 26.98 16.35 -0.30
CA SER A 36 25.94 15.63 0.44
C SER A 36 25.39 14.45 -0.35
N CYS A 37 25.20 13.32 0.33
CA CYS A 37 24.44 12.19 -0.21
C CYS A 37 22.94 12.49 -0.20
N THR A 38 22.20 11.85 -1.10
CA THR A 38 20.74 11.78 -0.96
C THR A 38 20.47 11.03 0.34
N ASP A 39 19.83 11.68 1.30
CA ASP A 39 19.44 10.99 2.52
C ASP A 39 18.31 9.99 2.23
N ASN A 40 18.28 8.89 2.99
CA ASN A 40 17.13 7.98 3.01
C ASN A 40 16.05 8.48 3.98
N GLY A 41 15.99 9.79 4.26
CA GLY A 41 15.18 10.36 5.33
C GLY A 41 13.67 10.34 5.05
N LEU A 42 13.24 9.81 3.90
CA LEU A 42 11.84 9.73 3.46
C LEU A 42 11.10 11.05 3.72
N ARG A 43 11.74 12.19 3.42
CA ARG A 43 11.26 13.53 3.80
C ARG A 43 9.85 13.84 3.30
N PHE A 44 9.44 13.21 2.20
CA PHE A 44 8.12 13.34 1.59
C PHE A 44 7.18 12.16 1.91
N GLY A 45 7.59 11.30 2.86
CA GLY A 45 6.96 10.01 3.17
C GLY A 45 7.26 8.95 2.11
N GLY A 46 6.47 7.87 2.15
CA GLY A 46 6.66 6.68 1.32
C GLY A 46 7.45 5.62 2.08
N SER A 47 7.75 4.52 1.39
CA SER A 47 8.55 3.43 1.95
C SER A 47 9.98 3.46 1.44
N LEU A 48 10.84 2.73 2.13
CA LEU A 48 12.18 2.43 1.66
C LEU A 48 12.09 1.68 0.33
N PRO A 49 13.05 1.86 -0.60
CA PRO A 49 12.99 1.23 -1.92
C PRO A 49 12.83 -0.31 -1.90
N TRP A 50 13.34 -0.99 -0.88
CA TRP A 50 13.19 -2.44 -0.72
C TRP A 50 11.86 -2.88 -0.07
N GLU A 51 11.08 -1.94 0.45
CA GLU A 51 9.74 -2.15 1.01
C GLU A 51 8.65 -1.58 0.08
N SER A 52 9.00 -1.09 -1.11
CA SER A 52 8.05 -0.45 -2.04
C SER A 52 6.96 -1.36 -2.56
N SER A 53 7.23 -2.66 -2.62
CA SER A 53 6.26 -3.69 -3.05
C SER A 53 5.44 -4.27 -1.90
N ILE A 54 5.67 -3.82 -0.66
CA ILE A 54 4.89 -4.23 0.50
C ILE A 54 3.68 -3.30 0.59
N LEU A 55 2.56 -3.77 0.05
CA LEU A 55 1.31 -3.00 -0.02
C LEU A 55 0.19 -3.65 0.79
N ASP A 56 0.43 -4.83 1.35
CA ASP A 56 -0.48 -5.55 2.23
C ASP A 56 -0.37 -5.07 3.68
N PHE A 57 -1.48 -5.07 4.41
CA PHE A 57 -1.54 -4.51 5.76
C PHE A 57 -0.70 -5.32 6.74
N THR A 58 -0.63 -6.64 6.58
CA THR A 58 0.21 -7.51 7.41
C THR A 58 1.69 -7.18 7.22
N GLY A 59 2.19 -7.14 5.97
CA GLY A 59 3.57 -6.80 5.68
C GLY A 59 3.92 -5.36 6.04
N MET A 60 3.01 -4.40 5.81
CA MET A 60 3.20 -3.01 6.22
C MET A 60 3.35 -2.88 7.74
N ALA A 61 2.64 -3.69 8.54
CA ALA A 61 2.75 -3.66 10.00
C ALA A 61 4.12 -4.15 10.52
N GLU A 62 4.83 -4.98 9.75
CA GLU A 62 6.15 -5.53 10.08
C GLU A 62 7.31 -4.75 9.45
N SER A 63 7.00 -3.79 8.58
CA SER A 63 7.99 -3.03 7.81
C SER A 63 8.65 -1.91 8.63
N GLN A 64 9.84 -1.50 8.21
CA GLN A 64 10.60 -0.45 8.90
C GLN A 64 10.10 0.96 8.57
N SER A 65 9.63 1.17 7.33
CA SER A 65 9.26 2.50 6.82
C SER A 65 7.78 2.74 6.67
N TRP A 66 6.97 1.69 6.71
CA TRP A 66 5.52 1.83 6.68
C TRP A 66 4.99 2.16 8.07
N GLU A 67 4.04 3.10 8.11
CA GLU A 67 3.30 3.44 9.31
C GLU A 67 1.80 3.33 9.04
N ILE A 68 1.14 2.44 9.78
CA ILE A 68 -0.32 2.29 9.77
C ILE A 68 -0.84 2.99 11.02
N SER A 69 -1.74 3.97 10.85
CA SER A 69 -2.33 4.72 11.96
C SER A 69 -3.86 4.67 11.89
N PRO A 70 -4.55 4.14 12.92
CA PRO A 70 -3.99 3.40 14.07
C PRO A 70 -3.29 2.10 13.63
N SER A 71 -2.42 1.53 14.49
CA SER A 71 -1.68 0.30 14.14
C SER A 71 -2.60 -0.87 13.84
N LEU A 72 -2.15 -1.82 13.02
CA LEU A 72 -2.91 -3.02 12.70
C LEU A 72 -3.35 -3.78 13.97
N ASP A 73 -2.47 -3.88 14.97
CA ASP A 73 -2.79 -4.49 16.27
C ASP A 73 -3.91 -3.74 17.00
N THR A 74 -3.90 -2.41 16.97
CA THR A 74 -4.96 -1.59 17.57
C THR A 74 -6.29 -1.82 16.84
N ILE A 75 -6.27 -1.90 15.51
CA ILE A 75 -7.46 -2.19 14.71
C ILE A 75 -8.02 -3.57 15.08
N LYS A 76 -7.17 -4.61 15.10
CA LYS A 76 -7.53 -5.97 15.51
C LYS A 76 -8.09 -6.01 16.94
N GLN A 77 -7.48 -5.27 17.86
CA GLN A 77 -7.97 -5.15 19.23
C GLN A 77 -9.37 -4.54 19.26
N VAL A 78 -9.61 -3.42 18.57
CA VAL A 78 -10.94 -2.80 18.51
C VAL A 78 -11.97 -3.75 17.89
N MET A 79 -11.63 -4.47 16.84
CA MET A 79 -12.52 -5.47 16.24
C MET A 79 -12.86 -6.59 17.23
N SER A 80 -11.89 -7.03 18.03
CA SER A 80 -12.10 -8.02 19.09
C SER A 80 -13.00 -7.51 20.23
N GLU A 81 -12.84 -6.24 20.64
CA GLU A 81 -13.64 -5.64 21.72
C GLU A 81 -15.12 -5.44 21.34
N VAL A 82 -15.43 -5.32 20.05
CA VAL A 82 -16.81 -5.21 19.56
C VAL A 82 -17.54 -6.57 19.56
N GLU A 83 -16.81 -7.68 19.79
CA GLU A 83 -17.24 -9.10 19.76
C GLU A 83 -17.77 -9.59 18.40
N ASP A 84 -18.35 -8.70 17.60
CA ASP A 84 -18.95 -8.95 16.31
C ASP A 84 -18.36 -7.99 15.26
N PRO A 85 -17.33 -8.43 14.51
CA PRO A 85 -16.63 -7.57 13.55
C PRO A 85 -17.54 -7.09 12.41
N SER A 86 -18.68 -7.75 12.16
CA SER A 86 -19.68 -7.29 11.19
C SER A 86 -20.34 -5.96 11.57
N LYS A 87 -20.15 -5.47 12.80
CA LYS A 87 -20.61 -4.15 13.27
C LYS A 87 -19.52 -3.07 13.21
N VAL A 88 -18.33 -3.44 12.76
CA VAL A 88 -17.20 -2.51 12.61
C VAL A 88 -17.19 -1.95 11.20
N VAL A 89 -17.04 -0.62 11.10
CA VAL A 89 -16.80 0.08 9.84
C VAL A 89 -15.37 0.58 9.85
N ILE A 90 -14.58 0.16 8.86
CA ILE A 90 -13.20 0.61 8.67
C ILE A 90 -13.17 1.61 7.54
N HIS A 91 -12.76 2.83 7.83
CA HIS A 91 -12.42 3.82 6.81
C HIS A 91 -10.92 3.79 6.55
N VAL A 92 -10.53 3.44 5.33
CA VAL A 92 -9.13 3.38 4.89
C VAL A 92 -8.88 4.55 3.96
N TYR A 93 -7.87 5.37 4.25
CA TYR A 93 -7.44 6.41 3.32
C TYR A 93 -6.55 5.82 2.22
N PHE A 94 -7.14 5.53 1.07
CA PHE A 94 -6.47 5.02 -0.13
C PHE A 94 -5.72 6.14 -0.85
N ARG A 95 -4.42 6.25 -0.54
CA ARG A 95 -3.47 7.06 -1.32
C ARG A 95 -2.84 6.30 -2.50
N GLN A 96 -3.00 4.97 -2.51
CA GLN A 96 -2.46 4.01 -3.48
C GLN A 96 -3.26 2.69 -3.38
N PRO A 97 -3.13 1.75 -4.32
CA PRO A 97 -3.84 0.47 -4.25
C PRO A 97 -3.21 -0.45 -3.19
N PHE A 98 -3.68 -0.36 -1.95
CA PHE A 98 -3.30 -1.30 -0.89
C PHE A 98 -3.86 -2.70 -1.15
N VAL A 99 -3.13 -3.71 -0.72
CA VAL A 99 -3.58 -5.10 -0.72
C VAL A 99 -4.37 -5.33 0.57
N MET A 100 -5.65 -5.64 0.43
CA MET A 100 -6.48 -5.99 1.58
C MET A 100 -6.22 -7.46 1.91
N ASP A 101 -5.09 -7.85 2.47
CA ASP A 101 -4.75 -9.26 2.69
C ASP A 101 -5.65 -9.95 3.73
N GLU A 102 -5.89 -11.25 3.56
CA GLU A 102 -6.76 -12.01 4.48
C GLU A 102 -6.18 -12.08 5.91
N THR A 103 -4.84 -12.18 6.02
CA THR A 103 -4.12 -12.30 7.31
C THR A 103 -4.24 -11.05 8.18
N SER A 104 -4.49 -9.88 7.58
CA SER A 104 -4.75 -8.64 8.30
C SER A 104 -6.05 -8.67 9.11
N GLY A 105 -6.99 -9.56 8.78
CA GLY A 105 -8.32 -9.65 9.41
C GLY A 105 -9.25 -8.48 9.06
N LEU A 106 -8.79 -7.47 8.31
CA LEU A 106 -9.58 -6.28 8.00
C LEU A 106 -10.84 -6.59 7.16
N ARG A 107 -10.80 -7.69 6.38
CA ARG A 107 -11.94 -8.16 5.57
C ARG A 107 -13.12 -8.66 6.41
N GLU A 108 -12.92 -8.95 7.69
CA GLU A 108 -13.98 -9.39 8.60
C GLU A 108 -14.88 -8.23 9.05
N ALA A 109 -14.45 -6.99 8.85
CA ALA A 109 -15.25 -5.81 9.14
C ALA A 109 -16.54 -5.79 8.29
N GLY A 110 -17.63 -5.36 8.90
CA GLY A 110 -18.94 -5.28 8.22
C GLY A 110 -18.96 -4.32 7.04
N ALA A 111 -18.12 -3.29 7.07
CA ALA A 111 -17.90 -2.42 5.93
C ALA A 111 -16.47 -1.89 5.89
N ILE A 112 -15.92 -1.83 4.68
CA ILE A 112 -14.68 -1.13 4.38
C ILE A 112 -15.01 0.04 3.45
N VAL A 113 -14.71 1.26 3.89
CA VAL A 113 -14.90 2.48 3.11
C VAL A 113 -13.54 2.95 2.63
N ALA A 114 -13.30 2.85 1.32
CA ALA A 114 -12.12 3.40 0.68
C ALA A 114 -12.29 4.91 0.47
N GLY A 115 -11.50 5.70 1.19
CA GLY A 115 -11.48 7.15 1.07
C GLY A 115 -10.32 7.67 0.23
N PHE A 116 -10.57 8.70 -0.57
CA PHE A 116 -9.58 9.32 -1.44
C PHE A 116 -9.36 10.80 -1.08
N GLY A 117 -9.33 11.10 0.22
CA GLY A 117 -9.09 12.46 0.72
C GLY A 117 -10.35 13.32 0.77
N MET A 118 -11.50 12.71 1.10
CA MET A 118 -12.74 13.43 1.31
C MET A 118 -12.80 14.11 2.69
N THR A 119 -13.76 15.01 2.86
CA THR A 119 -14.04 15.65 4.15
C THR A 119 -14.82 14.72 5.07
N ASP A 120 -14.66 14.90 6.39
CA ASP A 120 -15.41 14.13 7.39
C ASP A 120 -16.94 14.29 7.23
N THR A 121 -17.40 15.47 6.81
CA THR A 121 -18.83 15.70 6.52
C THR A 121 -19.31 14.81 5.38
N ALA A 122 -18.54 14.68 4.30
CA ALA A 122 -18.92 13.81 3.19
C ALA A 122 -18.90 12.33 3.60
N LEU A 123 -17.90 11.91 4.38
CA LEU A 123 -17.83 10.56 4.94
C LEU A 123 -19.06 10.27 5.81
N MET A 124 -19.43 11.16 6.74
CA MET A 124 -20.57 10.97 7.63
C MET A 124 -21.91 11.05 6.91
N ASP A 125 -22.07 11.91 5.89
CA ASP A 125 -23.27 11.95 5.05
C ASP A 125 -23.52 10.61 4.34
N VAL A 126 -22.44 9.93 3.91
CA VAL A 126 -22.53 8.59 3.34
C VAL A 126 -22.83 7.56 4.43
N LEU A 127 -22.01 7.48 5.49
CA LEU A 127 -22.15 6.48 6.56
C LEU A 127 -23.51 6.53 7.27
N SER A 128 -24.12 7.71 7.38
CA SER A 128 -25.44 7.91 7.99
C SER A 128 -26.61 7.56 7.05
N GLY A 129 -26.35 7.25 5.78
CA GLY A 129 -27.39 6.98 4.78
C GLY A 129 -28.06 8.22 4.21
N LYS A 130 -27.61 9.44 4.58
CA LYS A 130 -28.12 10.69 3.99
C LYS A 130 -27.81 10.79 2.49
N PHE A 131 -26.73 10.17 2.05
CA PHE A 131 -26.38 10.04 0.64
C PHE A 131 -25.92 8.61 0.33
N SER A 132 -26.41 8.02 -0.77
CA SER A 132 -25.97 6.69 -1.17
C SER A 132 -24.54 6.73 -1.76
N PRO A 133 -23.64 5.80 -1.42
CA PRO A 133 -22.32 5.71 -2.04
C PRO A 133 -22.44 5.54 -3.56
N GLN A 134 -21.69 6.34 -4.32
CA GLN A 134 -21.67 6.28 -5.79
C GLN A 134 -20.26 6.06 -6.36
N GLY A 135 -19.24 6.03 -5.48
CA GLY A 135 -17.85 5.82 -5.86
C GLY A 135 -17.64 4.48 -6.55
N ARG A 136 -16.70 4.46 -7.50
CA ARG A 136 -16.27 3.27 -8.24
C ARG A 136 -14.76 3.21 -8.15
N MET A 137 -14.21 2.04 -7.84
CA MET A 137 -12.77 1.87 -7.65
C MET A 137 -12.04 2.22 -8.96
N PRO A 138 -11.06 3.16 -8.94
CA PRO A 138 -10.38 3.62 -10.15
C PRO A 138 -9.26 2.66 -10.62
N PHE A 139 -9.02 1.58 -9.88
CA PHE A 139 -8.08 0.50 -10.20
C PHE A 139 -8.67 -0.83 -9.72
N ALA A 140 -8.16 -1.95 -10.21
CA ALA A 140 -8.43 -3.24 -9.55
C ALA A 140 -7.63 -3.30 -8.24
N LEU A 141 -8.14 -4.03 -7.25
CA LEU A 141 -7.45 -4.29 -5.99
C LEU A 141 -7.06 -5.76 -5.89
N ALA A 142 -5.81 -6.01 -5.52
CA ALA A 142 -5.31 -7.34 -5.24
C ALA A 142 -5.69 -7.78 -3.82
N GLY A 143 -5.90 -9.09 -3.68
CA GLY A 143 -6.12 -9.72 -2.39
C GLY A 143 -4.84 -10.24 -1.74
N THR A 144 -3.75 -10.35 -2.50
CA THR A 144 -2.46 -10.89 -2.06
C THR A 144 -1.32 -10.03 -2.60
N ARG A 145 -0.16 -10.11 -1.96
CA ARG A 145 1.05 -9.41 -2.40
C ARG A 145 1.67 -10.09 -3.63
N GLU A 146 1.48 -11.40 -3.74
CA GLU A 146 1.90 -12.23 -4.85
C GLU A 146 1.22 -11.75 -6.15
N ALA A 147 -0.08 -11.42 -6.12
CA ALA A 147 -0.77 -10.83 -7.26
C ALA A 147 -0.16 -9.48 -7.71
N ILE A 148 0.38 -8.65 -6.80
CA ILE A 148 1.10 -7.43 -7.19
C ILE A 148 2.37 -7.76 -7.98
N THR A 149 3.10 -8.79 -7.55
CA THR A 149 4.38 -9.17 -8.15
C THR A 149 4.20 -9.86 -9.50
N GLU A 150 3.13 -10.65 -9.64
CA GLU A 150 2.78 -11.34 -10.89
C GLU A 150 2.13 -10.41 -11.93
N GLN A 151 1.60 -9.26 -11.51
CA GLN A 151 0.85 -8.36 -12.39
C GLN A 151 1.74 -7.84 -13.52
N LEU A 152 1.24 -8.03 -14.74
CA LEU A 152 1.88 -7.50 -15.94
C LEU A 152 1.64 -5.99 -16.00
N SER A 153 2.74 -5.21 -15.97
CA SER A 153 2.69 -3.74 -15.87
C SER A 153 1.93 -3.02 -16.98
N ASP A 154 1.72 -3.69 -18.12
CA ASP A 154 1.03 -3.18 -19.31
C ASP A 154 -0.47 -3.57 -19.36
N LEU A 155 -0.95 -4.39 -18.41
CA LEU A 155 -2.35 -4.82 -18.34
C LEU A 155 -3.12 -4.13 -17.21
N PRO A 156 -4.42 -3.84 -17.41
CA PRO A 156 -5.26 -3.30 -16.36
C PRO A 156 -5.65 -4.40 -15.35
N GLY A 157 -5.07 -4.35 -14.15
CA GLY A 157 -5.46 -5.20 -13.03
C GLY A 157 -4.82 -6.59 -13.03
N TYR A 158 -5.51 -7.57 -12.43
CA TYR A 158 -4.92 -8.83 -11.97
C TYR A 158 -5.48 -10.09 -12.65
N ALA A 159 -6.09 -9.97 -13.83
CA ALA A 159 -6.76 -11.12 -14.49
C ALA A 159 -5.80 -12.28 -14.85
N GLU A 160 -4.52 -11.97 -15.11
CA GLU A 160 -3.49 -12.94 -15.48
C GLU A 160 -2.67 -13.46 -14.28
N THR A 161 -3.00 -13.02 -13.06
CA THR A 161 -2.31 -13.49 -11.84
C THR A 161 -3.00 -14.72 -11.28
N SER A 162 -2.28 -15.49 -10.48
CA SER A 162 -2.78 -16.73 -9.87
C SER A 162 -3.98 -16.50 -8.95
N ASP A 163 -3.97 -15.40 -8.19
CA ASP A 163 -5.01 -15.07 -7.20
C ASP A 163 -6.12 -14.15 -7.75
N GLY A 164 -5.95 -13.58 -8.95
CA GLY A 164 -6.91 -12.66 -9.54
C GLY A 164 -7.05 -11.32 -8.78
N ALA A 165 -8.09 -10.57 -9.14
CA ALA A 165 -8.48 -9.36 -8.42
C ALA A 165 -9.42 -9.71 -7.26
N LEU A 166 -9.19 -9.10 -6.09
CA LEU A 166 -10.15 -9.14 -4.97
C LEU A 166 -11.36 -8.25 -5.28
N PHE A 167 -11.11 -7.05 -5.79
CA PHE A 167 -12.13 -6.15 -6.28
C PHE A 167 -11.75 -5.66 -7.67
N ASP A 168 -12.65 -5.85 -8.63
CA ASP A 168 -12.42 -5.44 -10.01
C ASP A 168 -12.35 -3.91 -10.16
N TYR A 169 -11.75 -3.47 -11.26
CA TYR A 169 -11.89 -2.08 -11.70
C TYR A 169 -13.37 -1.70 -11.79
N GLY A 170 -13.73 -0.54 -11.23
CA GLY A 170 -15.11 -0.08 -11.18
C GLY A 170 -15.96 -0.71 -10.08
N PHE A 171 -15.41 -1.58 -9.23
CA PHE A 171 -16.14 -2.13 -8.08
C PHE A 171 -16.63 -1.01 -7.15
N GLY A 172 -17.82 -1.18 -6.60
CA GLY A 172 -18.43 -0.25 -5.66
C GLY A 172 -19.83 -0.70 -5.27
N LEU A 173 -20.20 -0.49 -4.00
CA LEU A 173 -21.51 -0.85 -3.47
C LEU A 173 -22.41 0.41 -3.38
N SER A 174 -23.71 0.16 -3.26
CA SER A 174 -24.74 1.16 -2.93
C SER A 174 -25.61 0.56 -1.82
N TYR A 175 -26.30 1.41 -1.06
CA TYR A 175 -27.41 0.98 -0.21
C TYR A 175 -28.60 0.51 -1.05
#